data_AF-A0A524LGM8-F1
#
_entry.id   AF-A0A524LGM8-F1
#
_cell.length_a   1.000
_cell.length_b   1.000
_cell.length_c   1.000
_cell.angle_alpha   90.00
_cell.angle_beta   90.00
_cell.angle_gamma   90.00
#
_symmetry.space_group_name_H-M   'P 1'
#
loop_
_entity.id
_entity.type
_entity.pdbx_description
1 polymer ?
#
loop_
_entity_poly.entity_id
_entity_poly.type
_entity_poly.pdbx_seq_one_letter_code
_entity_poly.pdbx_strand_id
1 'polypeptide(L)'
;MYLTIGVFRTKRLIFVCALVTILIVVGSSSNNFFVNPSESSIETQTGAHLIIPSDSYTFHSPIDINSNADFSSQGWPGNGTLGNPYVIEGLIIRVDVPCISITGTTVHFEIRSCFITSVHPSDREGIFFDRVDNGTITNCIIDLHIRGVYLKDSFNCNITNNIASNNRYTGFRLDDSSNCTLINNTASDEYRGFSLSSSENCILSNNTASNNYHSGISISSSIRCTLTNNTLVNNGFVISAGIVTHWFHDSWGNTVNNKPLGYFMNLTNTTIDCSQYSQIILVNCTNVIARNGTFSNVSIGMQLGFCTNCTLEHNTVSNNLNAGVRMQYSDTCTLRDNCAFNNDIGFYLFISNNCTLLNNIASSNDYGFLLEFSYNCILVHDIGYNNSFYGFHLRFLENCSLTNNTAFNNTRHGFYLENVENCILMNNTASNNYNGLHLGFSAYCTILNNTVTSNKGYGISLDDQSEHNVLYLNRLGDNAISNAADEGRFNTWDDGVSSGNYWMDYNGEGTYLIPGDAESVDNYPFVWKPVPQTDDNSLILVLVGSGIVGILGVTIIIFVYKMKHAKSS
;
A
#
# COMPACT_ATOMS: atom_id res chain seq x y z
N MET A 1 74.50 -10.27 -26.28
CA MET A 1 74.51 -8.83 -26.61
C MET A 1 73.33 -8.58 -27.55
N TYR A 2 72.28 -7.91 -27.04
CA TYR A 2 71.02 -7.44 -27.67
C TYR A 2 70.22 -8.45 -28.52
N LEU A 3 69.09 -9.03 -28.09
CA LEU A 3 67.81 -8.55 -27.55
C LEU A 3 66.92 -7.79 -28.55
N THR A 4 66.06 -8.54 -29.24
CA THR A 4 64.76 -8.09 -29.78
C THR A 4 63.82 -9.30 -29.76
N ILE A 5 62.81 -9.28 -28.88
CA ILE A 5 61.79 -10.32 -28.77
C ILE A 5 60.64 -9.98 -29.71
N GLY A 6 60.43 -10.86 -30.69
CA GLY A 6 59.31 -10.83 -31.61
C GLY A 6 58.07 -11.55 -31.06
N VAL A 7 56.93 -11.02 -31.47
CA VAL A 7 55.56 -11.54 -31.31
C VAL A 7 55.38 -12.84 -32.11
N PHE A 8 54.78 -13.89 -31.51
CA PHE A 8 53.58 -14.61 -32.01
C PHE A 8 53.24 -15.91 -31.22
N ARG A 9 52.01 -15.92 -30.66
CA ARG A 9 51.02 -17.02 -30.47
C ARG A 9 51.36 -18.37 -29.83
N THR A 10 50.58 -18.70 -28.78
CA THR A 10 49.93 -20.02 -28.53
C THR A 10 48.86 -19.86 -27.42
N LYS A 11 47.57 -19.72 -27.76
CA LYS A 11 46.44 -20.68 -27.71
C LYS A 11 46.14 -21.41 -26.37
N ARG A 12 44.90 -21.15 -25.90
CA ARG A 12 43.92 -21.92 -25.07
C ARG A 12 43.91 -21.74 -23.55
N LEU A 13 42.83 -21.13 -23.01
CA LEU A 13 41.71 -21.79 -22.31
C LEU A 13 40.54 -20.79 -22.02
N ILE A 14 39.31 -21.31 -21.78
CA ILE A 14 38.02 -20.69 -21.34
C ILE A 14 36.99 -20.49 -22.49
N PHE A 15 36.15 -21.48 -22.82
CA PHE A 15 34.77 -21.79 -22.30
C PHE A 15 33.76 -20.62 -22.49
N VAL A 16 33.00 -20.57 -23.59
CA VAL A 16 31.63 -21.11 -23.83
C VAL A 16 30.59 -20.55 -22.86
N CYS A 17 29.80 -19.58 -23.34
CA CYS A 17 28.33 -19.50 -23.23
C CYS A 17 27.82 -18.33 -24.07
N ALA A 18 27.33 -18.63 -25.27
CA ALA A 18 26.52 -17.78 -26.13
C ALA A 18 25.27 -18.58 -26.50
N LEU A 19 24.08 -18.07 -26.20
CA LEU A 19 22.70 -18.53 -26.52
C LEU A 19 21.85 -18.02 -25.33
N VAL A 20 20.90 -17.09 -25.39
CA VAL A 20 19.95 -16.70 -26.44
C VAL A 20 19.55 -15.23 -26.19
N THR A 21 19.71 -14.39 -27.21
CA THR A 21 18.98 -13.12 -27.37
C THR A 21 18.43 -13.18 -28.79
N ILE A 22 17.09 -13.11 -28.95
CA ILE A 22 16.31 -12.61 -30.11
C ILE A 22 14.89 -13.23 -30.10
N LEU A 23 13.91 -12.37 -30.46
CA LEU A 23 12.45 -12.53 -30.66
C LEU A 23 11.61 -12.24 -29.39
N ILE A 24 10.77 -11.20 -29.31
CA ILE A 24 9.93 -10.56 -30.34
C ILE A 24 9.74 -9.05 -30.05
N VAL A 25 10.12 -8.21 -31.01
CA VAL A 25 9.46 -6.92 -31.31
C VAL A 25 9.24 -6.91 -32.82
N VAL A 26 8.00 -7.16 -33.27
CA VAL A 26 7.41 -6.59 -34.51
C VAL A 26 5.87 -6.69 -34.40
N GLY A 27 5.21 -5.55 -34.59
CA GLY A 27 3.78 -5.43 -34.98
C GLY A 27 2.84 -5.14 -33.81
N SER A 28 2.14 -4.01 -33.73
CA SER A 28 1.75 -3.06 -34.78
C SER A 28 1.32 -1.72 -34.19
N SER A 29 1.62 -0.66 -34.94
CA SER A 29 1.11 0.70 -34.83
C SER A 29 -0.41 0.81 -35.05
N SER A 30 -0.95 1.99 -34.67
CA SER A 30 -2.32 2.52 -34.85
C SER A 30 -3.36 2.00 -33.82
N ASN A 31 -4.15 2.80 -33.11
CA ASN A 31 -4.64 4.16 -33.33
C ASN A 31 -4.89 4.94 -32.02
N ASN A 32 -4.75 6.27 -32.10
CA ASN A 32 -5.32 7.24 -31.16
C ASN A 32 -6.83 7.04 -31.03
N PHE A 33 -7.31 6.89 -29.80
CA PHE A 33 -8.54 7.53 -29.35
C PHE A 33 -8.38 7.88 -27.87
N PHE A 34 -8.28 9.19 -27.61
CA PHE A 34 -8.60 9.75 -26.31
C PHE A 34 -10.07 9.49 -26.01
N VAL A 35 -10.37 8.89 -24.86
CA VAL A 35 -11.69 8.97 -24.24
C VAL A 35 -11.48 9.33 -22.77
N ASN A 36 -12.17 10.40 -22.35
CA ASN A 36 -12.28 10.89 -20.98
C ASN A 36 -12.68 9.78 -20.00
N PRO A 37 -12.34 9.90 -18.69
CA PRO A 37 -12.93 9.05 -17.68
C PRO A 37 -14.37 9.52 -17.41
N SER A 38 -15.31 9.01 -18.20
CA SER A 38 -16.73 9.01 -17.91
C SER A 38 -17.29 7.64 -18.27
N GLU A 39 -17.67 6.89 -17.23
CA GLU A 39 -18.53 5.68 -17.21
C GLU A 39 -18.34 4.58 -18.28
N SER A 40 -18.26 3.34 -17.79
CA SER A 40 -18.14 2.04 -18.50
C SER A 40 -16.72 1.69 -18.96
N SER A 41 -16.13 0.54 -18.62
CA SER A 41 -16.72 -0.79 -18.55
C SER A 41 -16.41 -1.51 -17.23
N ILE A 42 -17.46 -1.92 -16.53
CA ILE A 42 -17.44 -3.09 -15.65
C ILE A 42 -17.15 -4.27 -16.58
N GLU A 43 -15.88 -4.65 -16.74
CA GLU A 43 -15.58 -6.02 -17.13
C GLU A 43 -15.99 -6.89 -15.96
N THR A 44 -17.12 -7.57 -16.12
CA THR A 44 -17.53 -8.67 -15.27
C THR A 44 -16.45 -9.74 -15.35
N GLN A 45 -15.47 -9.67 -14.45
CA GLN A 45 -14.77 -10.88 -14.02
C GLN A 45 -15.83 -11.73 -13.34
N THR A 46 -16.45 -12.60 -14.12
CA THR A 46 -17.25 -13.70 -13.58
C THR A 46 -16.28 -14.64 -12.86
N GLY A 47 -15.96 -14.32 -11.61
CA GLY A 47 -15.68 -15.35 -10.63
C GLY A 47 -16.82 -16.36 -10.72
N ALA A 48 -16.50 -17.65 -10.66
CA ALA A 48 -17.48 -18.71 -10.82
C ALA A 48 -18.62 -18.49 -9.81
N HIS A 49 -19.74 -17.94 -10.28
CA HIS A 49 -20.98 -17.86 -9.51
C HIS A 49 -21.26 -19.28 -9.06
N LEU A 50 -21.37 -19.52 -7.76
CA LEU A 50 -21.75 -20.84 -7.26
C LEU A 50 -23.06 -21.24 -7.95
N ILE A 51 -23.00 -22.22 -8.85
CA ILE A 51 -24.19 -22.80 -9.49
C ILE A 51 -24.81 -23.71 -8.44
N ILE A 52 -25.63 -23.15 -7.56
CA ILE A 52 -26.37 -23.92 -6.56
C ILE A 52 -27.64 -24.46 -7.24
N PRO A 53 -27.97 -25.75 -7.11
CA PRO A 53 -29.20 -26.30 -7.67
C PRO A 53 -30.44 -25.58 -7.14
N SER A 54 -31.17 -24.90 -8.03
CA SER A 54 -32.38 -24.11 -7.73
C SER A 54 -33.49 -24.89 -7.02
N ASP A 55 -33.48 -26.22 -7.17
CA ASP A 55 -34.57 -27.08 -6.69
C ASP A 55 -34.51 -27.37 -5.18
N SER A 56 -33.50 -26.81 -4.48
CA SER A 56 -33.28 -27.01 -3.04
C SER A 56 -33.79 -25.86 -2.15
N TYR A 57 -34.28 -24.76 -2.73
CA TYR A 57 -34.75 -23.59 -2.00
C TYR A 57 -36.20 -23.22 -2.34
N THR A 58 -36.93 -22.67 -1.37
CA THR A 58 -38.25 -22.09 -1.56
C THR A 58 -38.14 -20.60 -1.84
N PHE A 59 -38.71 -20.12 -2.94
CA PHE A 59 -38.71 -18.68 -3.23
C PHE A 59 -39.47 -17.89 -2.17
N HIS A 60 -38.90 -16.76 -1.73
CA HIS A 60 -39.54 -15.84 -0.80
C HIS A 60 -39.26 -14.39 -1.19
N SER A 61 -40.23 -13.51 -0.91
CA SER A 61 -40.05 -12.06 -0.98
C SER A 61 -39.06 -11.58 0.11
N PRO A 62 -38.62 -10.32 0.11
CA PRO A 62 -37.86 -9.78 1.25
C PRO A 62 -38.54 -9.97 2.60
N ILE A 63 -37.74 -10.10 3.65
CA ILE A 63 -38.19 -10.29 5.03
C ILE A 63 -37.76 -9.09 5.85
N ASP A 64 -38.73 -8.42 6.48
CA ASP A 64 -38.49 -7.32 7.40
C ASP A 64 -39.07 -7.65 8.79
N ILE A 65 -38.19 -7.75 9.79
CA ILE A 65 -38.54 -7.94 11.21
C ILE A 65 -38.14 -6.67 11.95
N ASN A 66 -39.10 -5.92 12.48
CA ASN A 66 -38.85 -4.64 13.17
C ASN A 66 -39.10 -4.72 14.69
N SER A 67 -39.51 -5.89 15.19
CA SER A 67 -39.74 -6.13 16.60
C SER A 67 -39.73 -7.63 16.93
N ASN A 68 -39.58 -7.97 18.22
CA ASN A 68 -39.73 -9.36 18.69
C ASN A 68 -41.08 -9.99 18.29
N ALA A 69 -42.16 -9.20 18.23
CA ALA A 69 -43.50 -9.70 17.93
C ALA A 69 -43.66 -10.10 16.46
N ASP A 70 -42.88 -9.47 15.57
CA ASP A 70 -42.97 -9.65 14.11
C ASP A 70 -42.66 -11.10 13.71
N PHE A 71 -41.74 -11.77 14.42
CA PHE A 71 -41.46 -13.18 14.17
C PHE A 71 -42.73 -14.04 14.29
N SER A 72 -43.46 -13.87 15.40
CA SER A 72 -44.69 -14.62 15.65
C SER A 72 -45.84 -14.19 14.75
N SER A 73 -45.99 -12.89 14.48
CA SER A 73 -47.10 -12.36 13.68
C SER A 73 -46.95 -12.69 12.19
N GLN A 74 -45.72 -12.85 11.71
CA GLN A 74 -45.41 -13.35 10.36
C GLN A 74 -45.41 -14.88 10.27
N GLY A 75 -45.55 -15.58 11.40
CA GLY A 75 -45.70 -17.04 11.44
C GLY A 75 -44.39 -17.83 11.37
N TRP A 76 -43.25 -17.23 11.74
CA TRP A 76 -41.97 -17.94 11.78
C TRP A 76 -41.98 -19.02 12.89
N PRO A 77 -41.61 -20.28 12.60
CA PRO A 77 -41.57 -21.36 13.58
C PRO A 77 -40.66 -21.03 14.75
N GLY A 78 -41.00 -21.50 15.96
CA GLY A 78 -40.22 -21.27 17.18
C GLY A 78 -40.93 -20.37 18.19
N ASN A 79 -40.27 -20.06 19.29
CA ASN A 79 -40.81 -19.15 20.32
C ASN A 79 -39.81 -18.09 20.81
N GLY A 80 -38.68 -17.93 20.14
CA GLY A 80 -37.70 -16.90 20.45
C GLY A 80 -36.82 -17.17 21.68
N THR A 81 -36.90 -18.36 22.27
CA THR A 81 -36.03 -18.76 23.39
C THR A 81 -34.77 -19.47 22.88
N LEU A 82 -33.69 -19.49 23.68
CA LEU A 82 -32.45 -20.18 23.31
C LEU A 82 -32.66 -21.66 22.92
N GLY A 83 -33.58 -22.35 23.61
CA GLY A 83 -33.88 -23.76 23.32
C GLY A 83 -34.87 -23.98 22.16
N ASN A 84 -35.52 -22.92 21.68
CA ASN A 84 -36.49 -22.96 20.58
C ASN A 84 -36.53 -21.60 19.86
N PRO A 85 -35.44 -21.22 19.16
CA PRO A 85 -35.34 -19.94 18.47
C PRO A 85 -36.36 -19.83 17.34
N TYR A 86 -36.66 -18.60 16.91
CA TYR A 86 -37.37 -18.43 15.64
C TYR A 86 -36.52 -18.90 14.46
N VAL A 87 -37.11 -19.52 13.43
CA VAL A 87 -36.36 -20.10 12.31
C VAL A 87 -36.81 -19.53 10.97
N ILE A 88 -35.86 -19.00 10.20
CA ILE A 88 -35.98 -18.64 8.78
C ILE A 88 -35.07 -19.60 8.02
N GLU A 89 -35.64 -20.52 7.23
CA GLU A 89 -34.88 -21.65 6.66
C GLU A 89 -35.21 -21.95 5.20
N GLY A 90 -34.18 -22.32 4.42
CA GLY A 90 -34.37 -22.97 3.12
C GLY A 90 -34.91 -22.04 2.04
N LEU A 91 -34.69 -20.73 2.17
CA LEU A 91 -35.27 -19.73 1.28
C LEU A 91 -34.29 -19.27 0.21
N ILE A 92 -34.81 -18.95 -0.98
CA ILE A 92 -34.12 -18.12 -1.97
C ILE A 92 -34.81 -16.76 -2.05
N ILE A 93 -34.05 -15.70 -1.79
CA ILE A 93 -34.50 -14.31 -1.92
C ILE A 93 -33.58 -13.63 -2.93
N ARG A 94 -34.16 -13.27 -4.09
CA ARG A 94 -33.43 -12.72 -5.23
C ARG A 94 -33.98 -11.34 -5.61
N VAL A 95 -33.37 -10.28 -5.10
CA VAL A 95 -33.82 -8.91 -5.35
C VAL A 95 -32.75 -7.86 -5.04
N ASP A 96 -32.84 -6.68 -5.66
CA ASP A 96 -31.88 -5.57 -5.53
C ASP A 96 -32.20 -4.65 -4.31
N VAL A 97 -32.71 -5.22 -3.21
CA VAL A 97 -33.01 -4.52 -1.92
C VAL A 97 -32.44 -5.33 -0.75
N PRO A 98 -32.48 -4.85 0.52
CA PRO A 98 -32.17 -5.72 1.66
C PRO A 98 -33.06 -6.97 1.61
N CYS A 99 -32.45 -8.15 1.52
CA CYS A 99 -33.20 -9.40 1.39
C CYS A 99 -33.77 -9.85 2.73
N ILE A 100 -32.99 -9.76 3.80
CA ILE A 100 -33.45 -9.99 5.17
C ILE A 100 -32.98 -8.82 6.04
N SER A 101 -33.91 -8.04 6.59
CA SER A 101 -33.63 -7.00 7.57
C SER A 101 -34.27 -7.35 8.91
N ILE A 102 -33.45 -7.33 9.97
CA ILE A 102 -33.90 -7.58 11.35
C ILE A 102 -33.43 -6.43 12.22
N THR A 103 -34.36 -5.78 12.89
CA THR A 103 -34.11 -4.55 13.65
C THR A 103 -34.73 -4.61 15.02
N GLY A 104 -33.98 -4.25 16.07
CA GLY A 104 -34.52 -4.01 17.41
C GLY A 104 -35.10 -5.26 18.09
N THR A 105 -34.40 -6.40 17.96
CA THR A 105 -34.85 -7.67 18.53
C THR A 105 -33.89 -8.17 19.60
N THR A 106 -34.43 -8.86 20.60
CA THR A 106 -33.66 -9.45 21.71
C THR A 106 -33.87 -10.96 21.84
N VAL A 107 -34.85 -11.49 21.10
CA VAL A 107 -35.18 -12.93 21.07
C VAL A 107 -34.14 -13.70 20.27
N HIS A 108 -34.00 -15.00 20.55
CA HIS A 108 -33.17 -15.88 19.75
C HIS A 108 -33.85 -16.22 18.43
N PHE A 109 -33.12 -16.10 17.34
CA PHE A 109 -33.55 -16.55 16.02
C PHE A 109 -32.38 -17.09 15.21
N GLU A 110 -32.70 -17.89 14.19
CA GLU A 110 -31.75 -18.52 13.28
C GLU A 110 -32.20 -18.33 11.84
N ILE A 111 -31.34 -17.73 11.02
CA ILE A 111 -31.43 -17.75 9.55
C ILE A 111 -30.51 -18.88 9.10
N ARG A 112 -31.03 -19.91 8.43
CA ARG A 112 -30.21 -21.04 8.00
C ARG A 112 -30.51 -21.59 6.62
N SER A 113 -29.47 -22.08 5.96
CA SER A 113 -29.60 -22.76 4.66
C SER A 113 -30.38 -21.91 3.65
N CYS A 114 -30.12 -20.59 3.61
CA CYS A 114 -30.75 -19.67 2.67
C CYS A 114 -29.78 -19.26 1.57
N PHE A 115 -30.30 -19.01 0.38
CA PHE A 115 -29.56 -18.39 -0.72
C PHE A 115 -30.07 -16.96 -0.94
N ILE A 116 -29.22 -15.99 -0.64
CA ILE A 116 -29.50 -14.57 -0.69
C ILE A 116 -28.70 -13.95 -1.83
N THR A 117 -29.38 -13.41 -2.83
CA THR A 117 -28.73 -12.90 -4.03
C THR A 117 -29.53 -11.73 -4.60
N SER A 118 -29.00 -11.08 -5.62
CA SER A 118 -29.67 -9.99 -6.32
C SER A 118 -29.84 -10.32 -7.82
N VAL A 119 -30.60 -9.50 -8.53
CA VAL A 119 -30.73 -9.60 -9.99
C VAL A 119 -29.52 -8.92 -10.65
N HIS A 120 -29.07 -7.81 -10.07
CA HIS A 120 -27.90 -7.04 -10.47
C HIS A 120 -27.06 -6.68 -9.23
N PRO A 121 -25.75 -6.40 -9.36
CA PRO A 121 -24.94 -5.95 -8.23
C PRO A 121 -25.62 -4.81 -7.45
N SER A 122 -26.04 -5.10 -6.22
CA SER A 122 -26.93 -4.26 -5.44
C SER A 122 -26.16 -3.22 -4.59
N ASP A 123 -26.78 -2.06 -4.38
CA ASP A 123 -26.39 -1.03 -3.39
C ASP A 123 -26.99 -1.28 -2.00
N ARG A 124 -27.52 -2.47 -1.76
CA ARG A 124 -28.18 -2.88 -0.52
C ARG A 124 -27.62 -4.20 -0.01
N GLU A 125 -27.73 -4.39 1.29
CA GLU A 125 -27.23 -5.53 2.04
C GLU A 125 -27.94 -6.83 1.66
N GLY A 126 -27.30 -7.99 1.81
CA GLY A 126 -27.99 -9.27 1.73
C GLY A 126 -28.79 -9.53 3.01
N ILE A 127 -28.08 -9.69 4.13
CA ILE A 127 -28.64 -9.83 5.47
C ILE A 127 -28.18 -8.67 6.34
N PHE A 128 -29.12 -7.93 6.92
CA PHE A 128 -28.84 -6.73 7.73
C PHE A 128 -29.47 -6.82 9.12
N PHE A 129 -28.64 -6.70 10.16
CA PHE A 129 -29.05 -6.58 11.55
C PHE A 129 -28.75 -5.17 12.08
N ASP A 130 -29.75 -4.51 12.68
CA ASP A 130 -29.62 -3.23 13.39
C ASP A 130 -30.16 -3.36 14.82
N ARG A 131 -29.31 -3.16 15.83
CA ARG A 131 -29.71 -3.28 17.25
C ARG A 131 -30.34 -4.64 17.58
N VAL A 132 -29.67 -5.71 17.16
CA VAL A 132 -30.09 -7.09 17.37
C VAL A 132 -29.24 -7.77 18.43
N ASP A 133 -29.87 -8.46 19.36
CA ASP A 133 -29.21 -9.43 20.23
C ASP A 133 -29.54 -10.87 19.80
N ASN A 134 -28.59 -11.78 19.99
CA ASN A 134 -28.81 -13.23 19.93
C ASN A 134 -29.25 -13.78 18.54
N GLY A 135 -28.91 -13.07 17.46
CA GLY A 135 -29.15 -13.54 16.09
C GLY A 135 -28.15 -14.60 15.63
N THR A 136 -28.62 -15.64 14.97
CA THR A 136 -27.78 -16.70 14.39
C THR A 136 -27.94 -16.75 12.87
N ILE A 137 -26.83 -16.89 12.13
CA ILE A 137 -26.82 -17.09 10.66
C ILE A 137 -25.96 -18.32 10.37
N THR A 138 -26.53 -19.38 9.78
CA THR A 138 -25.80 -20.62 9.46
C THR A 138 -26.00 -21.15 8.05
N ASN A 139 -24.93 -21.62 7.42
CA ASN A 139 -24.98 -22.31 6.12
C ASN A 139 -25.70 -21.51 5.01
N CYS A 140 -25.66 -20.18 5.07
CA CYS A 140 -26.21 -19.30 4.04
C CYS A 140 -25.17 -19.00 2.96
N ILE A 141 -25.66 -18.78 1.74
CA ILE A 141 -24.86 -18.26 0.63
C ILE A 141 -25.39 -16.86 0.30
N ILE A 142 -24.51 -15.87 0.29
CA ILE A 142 -24.86 -14.46 0.08
C ILE A 142 -23.96 -13.83 -0.99
N ASP A 143 -24.53 -13.42 -2.12
CA ASP A 143 -23.76 -12.82 -3.22
C ASP A 143 -24.44 -11.61 -3.89
N LEU A 144 -23.64 -10.86 -4.66
CA LEU A 144 -24.08 -9.72 -5.47
C LEU A 144 -24.70 -8.54 -4.69
N HIS A 145 -24.44 -8.42 -3.39
CA HIS A 145 -24.87 -7.30 -2.57
C HIS A 145 -23.74 -6.29 -2.30
N ILE A 146 -24.06 -5.11 -1.76
CA ILE A 146 -22.99 -4.19 -1.30
C ILE A 146 -22.22 -4.79 -0.12
N ARG A 147 -22.97 -5.42 0.79
CA ARG A 147 -22.45 -6.19 1.91
C ARG A 147 -23.23 -7.50 1.99
N GLY A 148 -22.54 -8.63 2.16
CA GLY A 148 -23.21 -9.91 2.31
C GLY A 148 -24.00 -9.96 3.62
N VAL A 149 -23.28 -9.96 4.74
CA VAL A 149 -23.86 -9.87 6.09
C VAL A 149 -23.38 -8.59 6.76
N TYR A 150 -24.30 -7.76 7.25
CA TYR A 150 -24.00 -6.54 7.97
C TYR A 150 -24.68 -6.52 9.34
N LEU A 151 -23.89 -6.45 10.40
CA LEU A 151 -24.33 -6.22 11.78
C LEU A 151 -23.97 -4.80 12.19
N LYS A 152 -24.94 -4.07 12.68
CA LYS A 152 -24.80 -2.73 13.24
C LYS A 152 -25.38 -2.68 14.64
N ASP A 153 -24.64 -2.14 15.60
CA ASP A 153 -25.06 -1.99 17.00
C ASP A 153 -25.63 -3.31 17.60
N SER A 154 -25.08 -4.47 17.19
CA SER A 154 -25.67 -5.79 17.46
C SER A 154 -24.76 -6.65 18.33
N PHE A 155 -25.32 -7.45 19.23
CA PHE A 155 -24.56 -8.17 20.25
C PHE A 155 -24.86 -9.65 20.31
N ASN A 156 -23.87 -10.43 20.73
CA ASN A 156 -24.02 -11.87 20.99
C ASN A 156 -24.53 -12.67 19.76
N CYS A 157 -24.22 -12.21 18.54
CA CYS A 157 -24.63 -12.87 17.31
C CYS A 157 -23.63 -13.97 16.92
N ASN A 158 -24.15 -15.05 16.33
CA ASN A 158 -23.34 -16.19 15.87
C ASN A 158 -23.51 -16.39 14.36
N ILE A 159 -22.41 -16.29 13.62
CA ILE A 159 -22.37 -16.40 12.16
C ILE A 159 -21.44 -17.58 11.83
N THR A 160 -21.98 -18.71 11.38
CA THR A 160 -21.21 -19.93 11.21
C THR A 160 -21.43 -20.61 9.85
N ASN A 161 -20.35 -21.06 9.21
CA ASN A 161 -20.39 -21.82 7.94
C ASN A 161 -21.08 -21.10 6.77
N ASN A 162 -21.04 -19.77 6.72
CA ASN A 162 -21.65 -19.00 5.63
C ASN A 162 -20.63 -18.71 4.52
N ILE A 163 -21.12 -18.54 3.30
CA ILE A 163 -20.33 -18.12 2.14
C ILE A 163 -20.85 -16.76 1.71
N ALA A 164 -20.03 -15.73 1.84
CA ALA A 164 -20.21 -14.47 1.15
C ALA A 164 -19.28 -14.46 -0.07
N SER A 165 -19.78 -14.08 -1.24
CA SER A 165 -18.92 -13.92 -2.43
C SER A 165 -19.42 -12.84 -3.36
N ASN A 166 -18.53 -12.21 -4.13
CA ASN A 166 -18.90 -11.22 -5.15
C ASN A 166 -19.76 -10.07 -4.60
N ASN A 167 -19.59 -9.74 -3.32
CA ASN A 167 -20.22 -8.58 -2.71
C ASN A 167 -19.30 -7.37 -2.90
N ARG A 168 -19.84 -6.26 -3.40
CA ARG A 168 -19.03 -5.13 -3.89
C ARG A 168 -18.18 -4.45 -2.82
N TYR A 169 -18.54 -4.53 -1.54
CA TYR A 169 -17.75 -3.88 -0.48
C TYR A 169 -17.30 -4.84 0.61
N THR A 170 -18.20 -5.58 1.25
CA THR A 170 -17.77 -6.51 2.29
C THR A 170 -18.51 -7.84 2.26
N GLY A 171 -17.82 -8.94 2.53
CA GLY A 171 -18.48 -10.21 2.80
C GLY A 171 -19.26 -10.15 4.12
N PHE A 172 -18.54 -9.89 5.22
CA PHE A 172 -19.08 -9.80 6.57
C PHE A 172 -18.61 -8.50 7.24
N ARG A 173 -19.54 -7.64 7.69
CA ARG A 173 -19.26 -6.37 8.34
C ARG A 173 -19.92 -6.32 9.72
N LEU A 174 -19.14 -5.93 10.73
CA LEU A 174 -19.59 -5.64 12.08
C LEU A 174 -19.23 -4.18 12.41
N ASP A 175 -20.23 -3.36 12.69
CA ASP A 175 -20.08 -1.99 13.18
C ASP A 175 -20.67 -1.89 14.58
N ASP A 176 -19.89 -1.39 15.53
CA ASP A 176 -20.30 -1.17 16.93
C ASP A 176 -20.96 -2.42 17.54
N SER A 177 -20.52 -3.61 17.11
CA SER A 177 -21.17 -4.88 17.37
C SER A 177 -20.25 -5.80 18.16
N SER A 178 -20.64 -6.15 19.38
CA SER A 178 -19.73 -6.78 20.36
C SER A 178 -20.16 -8.17 20.79
N ASN A 179 -19.19 -8.99 21.24
CA ASN A 179 -19.40 -10.38 21.64
C ASN A 179 -19.96 -11.27 20.52
N CYS A 180 -19.71 -10.92 19.26
CA CYS A 180 -20.15 -11.70 18.10
C CYS A 180 -19.10 -12.76 17.72
N THR A 181 -19.58 -13.91 17.25
CA THR A 181 -18.75 -15.05 16.86
C THR A 181 -18.93 -15.35 15.38
N LEU A 182 -17.83 -15.35 14.63
CA LEU A 182 -17.76 -15.70 13.21
C LEU A 182 -16.85 -16.92 13.06
N ILE A 183 -17.42 -18.08 12.75
CA ILE A 183 -16.68 -19.35 12.65
C ILE A 183 -16.88 -20.01 11.28
N ASN A 184 -15.79 -20.51 10.68
CA ASN A 184 -15.83 -21.30 9.44
C ASN A 184 -16.54 -20.59 8.26
N ASN A 185 -16.59 -19.26 8.24
CA ASN A 185 -17.18 -18.54 7.12
C ASN A 185 -16.15 -18.35 6.01
N THR A 186 -16.64 -18.24 4.77
CA THR A 186 -15.83 -17.94 3.59
C THR A 186 -16.26 -16.60 3.00
N ALA A 187 -15.30 -15.71 2.75
CA ALA A 187 -15.51 -14.43 2.07
C ALA A 187 -14.57 -14.32 0.87
N SER A 188 -15.10 -14.26 -0.35
CA SER A 188 -14.29 -14.18 -1.57
C SER A 188 -14.72 -13.12 -2.56
N ASP A 189 -13.73 -12.56 -3.26
CA ASP A 189 -13.94 -11.64 -4.38
C ASP A 189 -14.74 -10.39 -3.97
N GLU A 190 -14.52 -9.91 -2.74
CA GLU A 190 -15.03 -8.64 -2.23
C GLU A 190 -13.93 -7.59 -2.09
N TYR A 191 -14.28 -6.32 -1.80
CA TYR A 191 -13.26 -5.36 -1.41
C TYR A 191 -12.61 -5.78 -0.09
N ARG A 192 -13.43 -6.12 0.91
CA ARG A 192 -12.96 -6.70 2.17
C ARG A 192 -13.75 -7.96 2.53
N GLY A 193 -13.06 -9.04 2.89
CA GLY A 193 -13.74 -10.27 3.28
C GLY A 193 -14.51 -10.11 4.59
N PHE A 194 -13.77 -9.88 5.68
CA PHE A 194 -14.30 -9.62 7.02
C PHE A 194 -13.86 -8.24 7.49
N SER A 195 -14.78 -7.47 8.07
CA SER A 195 -14.48 -6.13 8.54
C SER A 195 -15.15 -5.82 9.87
N LEU A 196 -14.35 -5.45 10.87
CA LEU A 196 -14.79 -5.07 12.21
C LEU A 196 -14.46 -3.59 12.43
N SER A 197 -15.45 -2.82 12.88
CA SER A 197 -15.30 -1.41 13.22
C SER A 197 -15.89 -1.15 14.60
N SER A 198 -15.14 -0.49 15.48
CA SER A 198 -15.59 -0.10 16.82
C SER A 198 -16.22 -1.25 17.62
N SER A 199 -15.78 -2.49 17.35
CA SER A 199 -16.39 -3.71 17.87
C SER A 199 -15.52 -4.32 18.97
N GLU A 200 -16.13 -4.99 19.95
CA GLU A 200 -15.38 -5.54 21.09
C GLU A 200 -15.60 -7.03 21.31
N ASN A 201 -14.56 -7.73 21.75
CA ASN A 201 -14.63 -9.12 22.20
C ASN A 201 -15.23 -10.08 21.14
N CYS A 202 -15.07 -9.76 19.86
CA CYS A 202 -15.53 -10.63 18.77
C CYS A 202 -14.53 -11.75 18.49
N ILE A 203 -15.03 -12.93 18.10
CA ILE A 203 -14.23 -14.11 17.78
C ILE A 203 -14.34 -14.38 16.28
N LEU A 204 -13.21 -14.36 15.57
CA LEU A 204 -13.09 -14.79 14.18
C LEU A 204 -12.19 -16.02 14.17
N SER A 205 -12.78 -17.21 14.01
CA SER A 205 -12.02 -18.47 13.99
C SER A 205 -12.29 -19.32 12.76
N ASN A 206 -11.22 -19.92 12.20
CA ASN A 206 -11.28 -20.84 11.06
C ASN A 206 -11.96 -20.24 9.82
N ASN A 207 -12.00 -18.91 9.67
CA ASN A 207 -12.59 -18.29 8.49
C ASN A 207 -11.59 -18.29 7.34
N THR A 208 -12.11 -18.32 6.11
CA THR A 208 -11.33 -18.21 4.88
C THR A 208 -11.65 -16.90 4.17
N ALA A 209 -10.61 -16.13 3.82
CA ALA A 209 -10.75 -14.93 3.00
C ALA A 209 -9.86 -15.03 1.77
N SER A 210 -10.42 -14.97 0.56
CA SER A 210 -9.64 -15.20 -0.68
C SER A 210 -9.94 -14.16 -1.76
N ASN A 211 -8.87 -13.70 -2.44
CA ASN A 211 -8.94 -12.77 -3.58
C ASN A 211 -9.72 -11.47 -3.30
N ASN A 212 -9.78 -11.05 -2.04
CA ASN A 212 -10.37 -9.76 -1.68
C ASN A 212 -9.43 -8.63 -2.10
N TYR A 213 -9.92 -7.65 -2.86
CA TYR A 213 -9.06 -6.68 -3.56
C TYR A 213 -8.57 -5.51 -2.68
N HIS A 214 -8.77 -5.59 -1.36
CA HIS A 214 -8.07 -4.74 -0.39
C HIS A 214 -7.63 -5.52 0.84
N SER A 215 -8.54 -6.24 1.52
CA SER A 215 -8.19 -6.97 2.75
C SER A 215 -9.03 -8.20 2.98
N GLY A 216 -8.42 -9.28 3.45
CA GLY A 216 -9.19 -10.43 3.88
C GLY A 216 -9.84 -10.22 5.24
N ILE A 217 -9.08 -9.74 6.22
CA ILE A 217 -9.61 -9.34 7.54
C ILE A 217 -9.15 -7.91 7.85
N SER A 218 -10.09 -6.99 8.04
CA SER A 218 -9.82 -5.61 8.41
C SER A 218 -10.40 -5.29 9.78
N ILE A 219 -9.58 -4.70 10.65
CA ILE A 219 -9.96 -4.31 12.01
C ILE A 219 -9.70 -2.83 12.17
N SER A 220 -10.74 -2.07 12.49
CA SER A 220 -10.65 -0.65 12.77
C SER A 220 -11.26 -0.31 14.10
N SER A 221 -10.50 0.42 14.93
CA SER A 221 -10.91 0.89 16.26
C SER A 221 -11.62 -0.15 17.14
N SER A 222 -11.34 -1.43 16.93
CA SER A 222 -11.95 -2.55 17.64
C SER A 222 -10.98 -3.06 18.70
N ILE A 223 -11.46 -3.70 19.76
CA ILE A 223 -10.61 -4.13 20.88
C ILE A 223 -10.88 -5.56 21.30
N ARG A 224 -9.84 -6.23 21.80
CA ARG A 224 -9.96 -7.52 22.51
C ARG A 224 -10.59 -8.64 21.68
N CYS A 225 -10.52 -8.56 20.35
CA CYS A 225 -10.94 -9.65 19.47
C CYS A 225 -9.98 -10.84 19.53
N THR A 226 -10.51 -12.04 19.28
CA THR A 226 -9.75 -13.28 19.11
C THR A 226 -9.81 -13.69 17.64
N LEU A 227 -8.64 -13.80 17.00
CA LEU A 227 -8.47 -14.04 15.57
C LEU A 227 -7.64 -15.32 15.41
N THR A 228 -8.28 -16.47 15.24
CA THR A 228 -7.58 -17.76 15.33
C THR A 228 -7.77 -18.64 14.11
N ASN A 229 -6.68 -19.25 13.63
CA ASN A 229 -6.72 -20.26 12.55
C ASN A 229 -7.43 -19.78 11.26
N ASN A 230 -7.47 -18.48 11.01
CA ASN A 230 -8.02 -17.95 9.76
C ASN A 230 -7.02 -18.14 8.62
N THR A 231 -7.53 -18.42 7.43
CA THR A 231 -6.73 -18.66 6.22
C THR A 231 -7.00 -17.55 5.22
N LEU A 232 -5.94 -16.81 4.85
CA LEU A 232 -6.01 -15.70 3.89
C LEU A 232 -5.19 -16.03 2.65
N VAL A 233 -5.79 -15.84 1.47
CA VAL A 233 -5.18 -16.17 0.18
C VAL A 233 -5.30 -15.00 -0.79
N ASN A 234 -4.17 -14.51 -1.31
CA ASN A 234 -4.07 -13.33 -2.16
C ASN A 234 -4.70 -12.08 -1.53
N ASN A 235 -4.64 -11.97 -0.21
CA ASN A 235 -5.03 -10.83 0.61
C ASN A 235 -4.41 -11.04 2.01
N GLY A 236 -4.64 -10.13 2.96
CA GLY A 236 -4.09 -10.24 4.31
C GLY A 236 -4.91 -9.52 5.37
N PHE A 237 -4.30 -9.39 6.55
CA PHE A 237 -4.81 -8.59 7.66
C PHE A 237 -4.49 -7.11 7.46
N VAL A 238 -5.39 -6.23 7.91
CA VAL A 238 -5.12 -4.79 8.02
C VAL A 238 -5.73 -4.27 9.31
N ILE A 239 -4.92 -3.62 10.15
CA ILE A 239 -5.39 -2.94 11.36
C ILE A 239 -5.27 -1.44 11.16
N SER A 240 -6.27 -0.65 11.57
CA SER A 240 -6.16 0.80 11.54
C SER A 240 -6.90 1.44 12.71
N ALA A 241 -6.14 2.05 13.61
CA ALA A 241 -6.69 2.79 14.73
C ALA A 241 -5.68 3.82 15.27
N GLY A 242 -6.21 4.93 15.79
CA GLY A 242 -5.43 6.00 16.41
C GLY A 242 -5.10 5.81 17.90
N ILE A 243 -5.43 4.64 18.47
CA ILE A 243 -5.23 4.35 19.89
C ILE A 243 -4.54 2.98 20.01
N VAL A 244 -3.49 2.89 20.82
CA VAL A 244 -2.69 1.65 20.97
C VAL A 244 -3.53 0.46 21.42
N THR A 245 -4.51 0.65 22.31
CA THR A 245 -5.38 -0.43 22.81
C THR A 245 -6.18 -1.12 21.70
N HIS A 246 -6.48 -0.41 20.61
CA HIS A 246 -7.23 -0.89 19.43
C HIS A 246 -6.39 -1.75 18.49
N TRP A 247 -5.12 -1.96 18.81
CA TRP A 247 -4.25 -2.88 18.07
C TRP A 247 -4.00 -4.18 18.83
N PHE A 248 -4.47 -4.34 20.07
CA PHE A 248 -4.26 -5.55 20.86
C PHE A 248 -5.38 -6.56 20.63
N HIS A 249 -5.03 -7.62 19.91
CA HIS A 249 -5.89 -8.77 19.64
C HIS A 249 -5.17 -10.08 19.95
N ASP A 250 -5.91 -11.09 20.41
CA ASP A 250 -5.37 -12.44 20.51
C ASP A 250 -5.37 -13.07 19.13
N SER A 251 -4.20 -13.13 18.48
CA SER A 251 -4.06 -13.58 17.09
C SER A 251 -3.00 -14.67 16.95
N TRP A 252 -3.43 -15.90 16.69
CA TRP A 252 -2.53 -17.05 16.53
C TRP A 252 -3.09 -18.10 15.57
N GLY A 253 -2.20 -18.91 14.99
CA GLY A 253 -2.57 -19.97 14.04
C GLY A 253 -3.06 -19.47 12.67
N ASN A 254 -3.13 -18.16 12.44
CA ASN A 254 -3.54 -17.61 11.15
C ASN A 254 -2.47 -17.82 10.08
N THR A 255 -2.90 -18.07 8.84
CA THR A 255 -2.02 -18.22 7.68
C THR A 255 -2.36 -17.21 6.59
N VAL A 256 -1.34 -16.69 5.93
CA VAL A 256 -1.43 -15.82 4.75
C VAL A 256 -0.62 -16.48 3.64
N ASN A 257 -1.22 -16.75 2.49
CA ASN A 257 -0.58 -17.43 1.36
C ASN A 257 0.18 -18.71 1.79
N ASN A 258 -0.46 -19.53 2.63
CA ASN A 258 0.07 -20.79 3.18
C ASN A 258 1.28 -20.66 4.13
N LYS A 259 1.71 -19.46 4.54
CA LYS A 259 2.68 -19.27 5.62
C LYS A 259 2.02 -18.64 6.85
N PRO A 260 2.60 -18.77 8.04
CA PRO A 260 2.11 -18.05 9.21
C PRO A 260 2.03 -16.52 9.00
N LEU A 261 1.02 -15.90 9.60
CA LEU A 261 1.03 -14.47 9.88
C LEU A 261 1.98 -14.20 11.05
N GLY A 262 2.90 -13.25 10.89
CA GLY A 262 3.73 -12.79 12.00
C GLY A 262 3.06 -11.64 12.73
N TYR A 263 2.26 -11.94 13.75
CA TYR A 263 1.58 -10.95 14.57
C TYR A 263 2.29 -10.83 15.94
N PHE A 264 3.00 -9.74 16.15
CA PHE A 264 3.88 -9.56 17.30
C PHE A 264 3.47 -8.35 18.13
N MET A 265 3.20 -8.57 19.41
CA MET A 265 2.80 -7.53 20.34
C MET A 265 3.84 -7.37 21.45
N ASN A 266 4.14 -6.13 21.83
CA ASN A 266 4.98 -5.78 22.98
C ASN A 266 6.37 -6.44 22.97
N LEU A 267 6.89 -6.82 21.80
CA LEU A 267 8.23 -7.38 21.73
C LEU A 267 9.25 -6.30 22.01
N THR A 268 10.30 -6.67 22.74
CA THR A 268 11.43 -5.79 23.01
C THR A 268 12.76 -6.46 22.70
N ASN A 269 13.74 -5.69 22.21
CA ASN A 269 15.13 -6.14 22.05
C ASN A 269 15.26 -7.46 21.28
N THR A 270 14.50 -7.62 20.20
CA THR A 270 14.33 -8.89 19.50
C THR A 270 14.60 -8.73 18.01
N THR A 271 15.22 -9.74 17.40
CA THR A 271 15.36 -9.84 15.95
C THR A 271 14.40 -10.90 15.40
N ILE A 272 13.63 -10.53 14.40
CA ILE A 272 12.68 -11.38 13.69
C ILE A 272 13.26 -11.68 12.30
N ASP A 273 13.46 -12.97 12.01
CA ASP A 273 13.69 -13.44 10.65
C ASP A 273 12.35 -13.52 9.92
N CYS A 274 12.13 -12.58 9.02
CA CYS A 274 10.87 -12.41 8.33
C CYS A 274 10.66 -13.42 7.19
N SER A 275 11.66 -14.20 6.79
CA SER A 275 11.56 -15.17 5.70
C SER A 275 10.50 -16.27 5.93
N GLN A 276 10.14 -16.49 7.19
CA GLN A 276 9.17 -17.49 7.65
C GLN A 276 7.71 -17.04 7.48
N TYR A 277 7.46 -15.75 7.27
CA TYR A 277 6.12 -15.17 7.24
C TYR A 277 5.76 -14.67 5.84
N SER A 278 4.48 -14.62 5.52
CA SER A 278 3.97 -13.95 4.29
C SER A 278 3.44 -12.54 4.56
N GLN A 279 3.27 -12.19 5.84
CA GLN A 279 2.85 -10.86 6.29
C GLN A 279 3.35 -10.66 7.72
N ILE A 280 3.76 -9.43 8.06
CA ILE A 280 4.16 -9.04 9.42
C ILE A 280 3.30 -7.88 9.92
N ILE A 281 2.86 -7.98 11.17
CA ILE A 281 2.25 -6.89 11.94
C ILE A 281 2.98 -6.78 13.27
N LEU A 282 3.58 -5.61 13.54
CA LEU A 282 4.20 -5.27 14.81
C LEU A 282 3.32 -4.27 15.56
N VAL A 283 3.03 -4.56 16.81
CA VAL A 283 2.16 -3.75 17.67
C VAL A 283 2.89 -3.40 18.94
N ASN A 284 3.08 -2.11 19.19
CA ASN A 284 3.69 -1.60 20.42
C ASN A 284 5.06 -2.25 20.72
N CYS A 285 5.84 -2.54 19.68
CA CYS A 285 7.15 -3.16 19.81
C CYS A 285 8.23 -2.11 20.01
N THR A 286 9.29 -2.42 20.77
CA THR A 286 10.41 -1.50 21.02
C THR A 286 11.76 -2.16 20.73
N ASN A 287 12.65 -1.51 19.98
CA ASN A 287 13.97 -2.07 19.67
C ASN A 287 13.88 -3.46 19.02
N VAL A 288 12.96 -3.61 18.04
CA VAL A 288 12.81 -4.83 17.25
C VAL A 288 13.45 -4.65 15.88
N ILE A 289 14.21 -5.64 15.43
CA ILE A 289 14.76 -5.70 14.07
C ILE A 289 13.97 -6.73 13.27
N ALA A 290 13.31 -6.33 12.19
CA ALA A 290 12.57 -7.23 11.30
C ALA A 290 13.22 -7.24 9.91
N ARG A 291 13.68 -8.43 9.47
CA ARG A 291 14.59 -8.52 8.32
C ARG A 291 14.44 -9.73 7.43
N ASN A 292 14.95 -9.62 6.21
CA ASN A 292 15.03 -10.70 5.21
C ASN A 292 13.66 -11.26 4.79
N GLY A 293 12.60 -10.45 4.89
CA GLY A 293 11.26 -10.82 4.49
C GLY A 293 11.02 -10.68 2.98
N THR A 294 10.12 -11.50 2.46
CA THR A 294 9.56 -11.34 1.11
C THR A 294 8.05 -11.43 1.21
N PHE A 295 7.38 -10.31 0.99
CA PHE A 295 5.95 -10.16 1.22
C PHE A 295 5.26 -9.76 -0.07
N SER A 296 4.49 -10.70 -0.64
CA SER A 296 3.81 -10.46 -1.91
C SER A 296 2.42 -11.06 -2.01
N ASN A 297 1.59 -10.43 -2.82
CA ASN A 297 0.17 -10.77 -3.00
C ASN A 297 -0.56 -10.82 -1.65
N VAL A 298 -0.28 -9.84 -0.78
CA VAL A 298 -0.99 -9.64 0.49
C VAL A 298 -1.59 -8.24 0.52
N SER A 299 -2.33 -7.91 1.57
CA SER A 299 -2.90 -6.56 1.72
C SER A 299 -1.82 -5.52 2.01
N ILE A 300 -1.05 -5.74 3.06
CA ILE A 300 0.09 -4.90 3.45
C ILE A 300 1.23 -5.83 3.82
N GLY A 301 2.41 -5.67 3.22
CA GLY A 301 3.53 -6.57 3.47
C GLY A 301 4.00 -6.53 4.92
N MET A 302 4.31 -5.32 5.41
CA MET A 302 4.72 -5.06 6.78
C MET A 302 3.93 -3.89 7.37
N GLN A 303 3.28 -4.09 8.51
CA GLN A 303 2.53 -3.05 9.21
C GLN A 303 3.06 -2.84 10.63
N LEU A 304 3.36 -1.59 10.99
CA LEU A 304 3.78 -1.19 12.34
C LEU A 304 2.73 -0.23 12.92
N GLY A 305 2.24 -0.56 14.11
CA GLY A 305 1.40 0.32 14.92
C GLY A 305 2.07 0.60 16.27
N PHE A 306 2.21 1.88 16.63
CA PHE A 306 2.72 2.29 17.94
C PHE A 306 4.11 1.74 18.30
N CYS A 307 4.96 1.45 17.31
CA CYS A 307 6.29 0.91 17.57
C CYS A 307 7.32 2.00 17.84
N THR A 308 8.37 1.71 18.60
CA THR A 308 9.43 2.68 18.91
C THR A 308 10.81 2.08 18.68
N ASN A 309 11.69 2.83 18.02
CA ASN A 309 13.09 2.40 17.83
C ASN A 309 13.21 1.03 17.14
N CYS A 310 12.27 0.68 16.24
CA CYS A 310 12.33 -0.56 15.48
C CYS A 310 13.09 -0.34 14.17
N THR A 311 13.77 -1.39 13.68
CA THR A 311 14.48 -1.37 12.40
C THR A 311 13.86 -2.37 11.43
N LEU A 312 13.49 -1.92 10.24
CA LEU A 312 13.13 -2.79 9.11
C LEU A 312 14.29 -2.79 8.12
N GLU A 313 14.92 -3.95 7.89
CA GLU A 313 16.10 -4.06 7.03
C GLU A 313 16.03 -5.22 6.03
N HIS A 314 16.53 -5.00 4.81
CA HIS A 314 16.67 -6.07 3.81
C HIS A 314 15.37 -6.81 3.47
N ASN A 315 14.23 -6.11 3.49
CA ASN A 315 12.94 -6.67 3.12
C ASN A 315 12.58 -6.34 1.68
N THR A 316 11.88 -7.26 1.02
CA THR A 316 11.26 -7.05 -0.29
C THR A 316 9.74 -7.14 -0.15
N VAL A 317 9.03 -6.08 -0.53
CA VAL A 317 7.56 -5.99 -0.48
C VAL A 317 7.02 -5.71 -1.88
N SER A 318 6.18 -6.58 -2.44
CA SER A 318 5.72 -6.40 -3.82
C SER A 318 4.36 -6.97 -4.18
N ASN A 319 3.69 -6.38 -5.17
CA ASN A 319 2.38 -6.83 -5.66
C ASN A 319 1.35 -6.91 -4.51
N ASN A 320 1.40 -5.97 -3.57
CA ASN A 320 0.46 -5.90 -2.47
C ASN A 320 -0.70 -4.95 -2.82
N LEU A 321 -1.89 -5.28 -2.34
CA LEU A 321 -3.15 -4.58 -2.63
C LEU A 321 -3.24 -3.17 -2.02
N ASN A 322 -2.22 -2.77 -1.25
CA ASN A 322 -2.13 -1.47 -0.64
C ASN A 322 -0.66 -1.08 -0.48
N ALA A 323 -0.14 -1.03 0.75
CA ALA A 323 1.20 -0.57 1.03
C ALA A 323 2.18 -1.74 1.11
N GLY A 324 3.40 -1.56 0.61
CA GLY A 324 4.50 -2.48 0.89
C GLY A 324 4.84 -2.47 2.38
N VAL A 325 5.19 -1.29 2.88
CA VAL A 325 5.40 -1.02 4.31
C VAL A 325 4.48 0.12 4.76
N ARG A 326 3.75 -0.09 5.86
CA ARG A 326 2.92 0.94 6.50
C ARG A 326 3.30 1.11 7.97
N MET A 327 3.61 2.33 8.37
CA MET A 327 3.86 2.72 9.76
C MET A 327 2.80 3.73 10.22
N GLN A 328 2.25 3.49 11.42
CA GLN A 328 1.26 4.34 12.05
C GLN A 328 1.67 4.59 13.49
N TYR A 329 1.76 5.85 13.90
CA TYR A 329 2.10 6.24 15.28
C TYR A 329 3.43 5.63 15.77
N SER A 330 4.38 5.39 14.87
CA SER A 330 5.59 4.61 15.17
C SER A 330 6.84 5.48 15.08
N ASP A 331 7.38 5.87 16.22
CA ASP A 331 8.43 6.89 16.31
C ASP A 331 9.85 6.29 16.37
N THR A 332 10.85 7.07 15.98
CA THR A 332 12.28 6.73 16.10
C THR A 332 12.66 5.45 15.34
N CYS A 333 11.86 5.02 14.37
CA CYS A 333 12.12 3.79 13.63
C CYS A 333 13.08 4.03 12.46
N THR A 334 13.81 2.98 12.05
CA THR A 334 14.72 3.01 10.90
C THR A 334 14.26 2.03 9.84
N LEU A 335 14.06 2.49 8.61
CA LEU A 335 13.84 1.66 7.43
C LEU A 335 15.10 1.75 6.58
N ARG A 336 15.83 0.65 6.41
CA ARG A 336 17.03 0.66 5.59
C ARG A 336 17.19 -0.52 4.65
N ASP A 337 17.73 -0.23 3.47
CA ASP A 337 18.07 -1.26 2.47
C ASP A 337 16.87 -2.16 2.10
N ASN A 338 15.66 -1.59 2.06
CA ASN A 338 14.43 -2.29 1.66
C ASN A 338 14.04 -1.97 0.22
N CYS A 339 13.32 -2.89 -0.43
CA CYS A 339 12.81 -2.72 -1.79
C CYS A 339 11.28 -2.90 -1.82
N ALA A 340 10.57 -1.90 -2.34
CA ALA A 340 9.11 -1.90 -2.47
C ALA A 340 8.67 -1.65 -3.92
N PHE A 341 8.00 -2.61 -4.55
CA PHE A 341 7.56 -2.43 -5.94
C PHE A 341 6.22 -3.06 -6.32
N ASN A 342 5.52 -2.48 -7.30
CA ASN A 342 4.17 -2.90 -7.72
C ASN A 342 3.15 -2.92 -6.57
N ASN A 343 3.17 -1.93 -5.68
CA ASN A 343 2.15 -1.73 -4.65
C ASN A 343 1.40 -0.41 -4.92
N ASP A 344 0.26 -0.15 -4.28
CA ASP A 344 -0.33 1.19 -4.33
C ASP A 344 0.65 2.20 -3.71
N ILE A 345 1.24 1.87 -2.56
CA ILE A 345 2.25 2.71 -1.89
C ILE A 345 3.45 1.85 -1.54
N GLY A 346 4.67 2.27 -1.92
CA GLY A 346 5.89 1.55 -1.56
C GLY A 346 6.14 1.60 -0.04
N PHE A 347 6.41 2.81 0.46
CA PHE A 347 6.61 3.09 1.88
C PHE A 347 5.66 4.19 2.36
N TYR A 348 4.84 3.87 3.36
CA TYR A 348 3.89 4.81 3.95
C TYR A 348 4.19 5.03 5.43
N LEU A 349 4.51 6.27 5.81
CA LEU A 349 4.62 6.70 7.20
C LEU A 349 3.49 7.68 7.50
N PHE A 350 2.72 7.38 8.54
CA PHE A 350 1.63 8.22 9.01
C PHE A 350 1.82 8.51 10.49
N ILE A 351 1.92 9.80 10.85
CA ILE A 351 2.13 10.26 12.24
C ILE A 351 3.27 9.47 12.89
N SER A 352 4.43 9.42 12.23
CA SER A 352 5.56 8.56 12.64
C SER A 352 6.84 9.37 12.62
N ASN A 353 7.23 9.87 13.78
CA ASN A 353 8.16 10.97 13.94
C ASN A 353 9.57 10.50 14.25
N ASN A 354 10.57 11.35 13.96
CA ASN A 354 11.99 11.05 14.19
C ASN A 354 12.45 9.77 13.48
N CYS A 355 11.80 9.40 12.37
CA CYS A 355 12.13 8.19 11.63
C CYS A 355 13.26 8.43 10.64
N THR A 356 14.06 7.40 10.38
CA THR A 356 15.13 7.42 9.37
C THR A 356 14.82 6.44 8.25
N LEU A 357 14.78 6.92 7.01
CA LEU A 357 14.79 6.09 5.81
C LEU A 357 16.17 6.21 5.17
N LEU A 358 16.78 5.07 4.85
CA LEU A 358 18.14 4.99 4.33
C LEU A 358 18.28 3.93 3.24
N ASN A 359 18.71 4.31 2.05
CA ASN A 359 18.98 3.40 0.93
C ASN A 359 17.78 2.51 0.54
N ASN A 360 16.55 2.99 0.68
CA ASN A 360 15.38 2.23 0.25
C ASN A 360 15.07 2.50 -1.23
N ILE A 361 14.49 1.51 -1.90
CA ILE A 361 14.09 1.61 -3.30
C ILE A 361 12.59 1.42 -3.39
N ALA A 362 11.88 2.39 -3.98
CA ALA A 362 10.46 2.31 -4.28
C ALA A 362 10.21 2.47 -5.79
N SER A 363 9.70 1.43 -6.45
CA SER A 363 9.48 1.49 -7.90
C SER A 363 8.20 0.86 -8.40
N SER A 364 7.67 1.38 -9.51
CA SER A 364 6.43 0.86 -10.11
C SER A 364 5.24 0.79 -9.13
N ASN A 365 5.22 1.65 -8.11
CA ASN A 365 4.08 1.84 -7.22
C ASN A 365 3.22 2.99 -7.70
N ASP A 366 2.05 3.28 -7.12
CA ASP A 366 1.41 4.57 -7.37
C ASP A 366 2.20 5.70 -6.68
N TYR A 367 2.48 5.52 -5.40
CA TYR A 367 3.35 6.40 -4.61
C TYR A 367 4.61 5.64 -4.20
N GLY A 368 5.80 6.17 -4.50
CA GLY A 368 7.05 5.57 -4.05
C GLY A 368 7.20 5.65 -2.53
N PHE A 369 7.40 6.87 -2.04
CA PHE A 369 7.45 7.22 -0.63
C PHE A 369 6.34 8.21 -0.31
N LEU A 370 5.46 7.87 0.62
CA LEU A 370 4.43 8.75 1.17
C LEU A 370 4.68 8.96 2.65
N LEU A 371 4.94 10.20 3.05
CA LEU A 371 5.09 10.58 4.45
C LEU A 371 4.03 11.64 4.78
N GLU A 372 3.21 11.37 5.78
CA GLU A 372 2.10 12.25 6.18
C GLU A 372 2.14 12.56 7.69
N PHE A 373 1.88 13.83 8.04
CA PHE A 373 1.71 14.30 9.42
C PHE A 373 2.85 13.91 10.37
N SER A 374 4.08 13.90 9.87
CA SER A 374 5.26 13.42 10.59
C SER A 374 6.31 14.53 10.69
N TYR A 375 7.08 14.54 11.79
CA TYR A 375 8.12 15.55 12.00
C TYR A 375 9.49 14.93 12.30
N ASN A 376 10.55 15.71 12.07
CA ASN A 376 11.95 15.35 12.32
C ASN A 376 12.42 14.07 11.60
N CYS A 377 11.82 13.73 10.46
CA CYS A 377 12.23 12.55 9.69
C CYS A 377 13.45 12.85 8.81
N ILE A 378 14.29 11.83 8.62
CA ILE A 378 15.52 11.90 7.83
C ILE A 378 15.45 10.86 6.72
N LEU A 379 15.54 11.28 5.45
CA LEU A 379 15.57 10.40 4.28
C LEU A 379 16.90 10.59 3.56
N VAL A 380 17.64 9.50 3.36
CA VAL A 380 18.99 9.54 2.79
C VAL A 380 19.20 8.44 1.76
N HIS A 381 19.66 8.81 0.56
CA HIS A 381 19.95 7.87 -0.52
C HIS A 381 18.76 6.98 -0.93
N ASP A 382 17.54 7.40 -0.64
CA ASP A 382 16.34 6.69 -1.07
C ASP A 382 16.09 6.97 -2.57
N ILE A 383 15.53 5.99 -3.28
CA ILE A 383 15.31 6.05 -4.73
C ILE A 383 13.86 5.73 -5.06
N GLY A 384 13.14 6.70 -5.63
CA GLY A 384 11.73 6.58 -6.06
C GLY A 384 11.59 6.68 -7.57
N TYR A 385 11.33 5.58 -8.29
CA TYR A 385 11.30 5.61 -9.76
C TYR A 385 10.21 4.79 -10.45
N ASN A 386 9.83 5.19 -11.67
CA ASN A 386 8.76 4.55 -12.45
C ASN A 386 7.41 4.47 -11.70
N ASN A 387 7.15 5.34 -10.72
CA ASN A 387 5.88 5.30 -9.99
C ASN A 387 4.78 5.99 -10.81
N SER A 388 3.56 5.45 -10.72
CA SER A 388 2.39 5.88 -11.47
C SER A 388 1.93 7.28 -11.06
N PHE A 389 2.30 7.77 -9.87
CA PHE A 389 2.18 9.18 -9.46
C PHE A 389 3.54 9.77 -9.07
N TYR A 390 3.89 9.76 -7.79
CA TYR A 390 5.01 10.53 -7.25
C TYR A 390 6.16 9.62 -6.81
N GLY A 391 7.40 10.09 -6.97
CA GLY A 391 8.57 9.44 -6.38
C GLY A 391 8.54 9.58 -4.85
N PHE A 392 8.50 10.84 -4.39
CA PHE A 392 8.37 11.22 -2.99
C PHE A 392 7.22 12.21 -2.83
N HIS A 393 6.22 11.86 -2.02
CA HIS A 393 5.13 12.74 -1.63
C HIS A 393 5.21 12.98 -0.12
N LEU A 394 5.49 14.23 0.23
CA LEU A 394 5.65 14.70 1.60
C LEU A 394 4.48 15.62 1.90
N ARG A 395 3.69 15.30 2.92
CA ARG A 395 2.44 16.00 3.18
C ARG A 395 2.30 16.32 4.66
N PHE A 396 2.09 17.59 5.01
CA PHE A 396 2.03 18.03 6.41
C PHE A 396 3.28 17.59 7.20
N LEU A 397 4.46 17.81 6.64
CA LEU A 397 5.73 17.49 7.30
C LEU A 397 6.39 18.72 7.88
N GLU A 398 7.09 18.55 9.01
CA GLU A 398 7.83 19.63 9.66
C GLU A 398 9.24 19.18 10.06
N ASN A 399 10.24 20.06 9.91
CA ASN A 399 11.61 19.86 10.40
C ASN A 399 12.29 18.58 9.87
N CYS A 400 11.93 18.15 8.65
CA CYS A 400 12.49 16.96 8.01
C CYS A 400 13.69 17.29 7.10
N SER A 401 14.58 16.33 6.89
CA SER A 401 15.73 16.45 5.99
C SER A 401 15.75 15.33 4.96
N LEU A 402 15.82 15.71 3.68
CA LEU A 402 15.95 14.81 2.54
C LEU A 402 17.28 15.08 1.87
N THR A 403 18.23 14.15 1.99
CA THR A 403 19.59 14.31 1.47
C THR A 403 19.99 13.21 0.49
N ASN A 404 20.55 13.58 -0.66
CA ASN A 404 21.05 12.64 -1.67
C ASN A 404 20.01 11.62 -2.19
N ASN A 405 18.71 11.96 -2.18
CA ASN A 405 17.66 11.09 -2.71
C ASN A 405 17.50 11.27 -4.22
N THR A 406 17.00 10.25 -4.91
CA THR A 406 16.84 10.27 -6.37
C THR A 406 15.41 9.92 -6.79
N ALA A 407 14.77 10.76 -7.58
CA ALA A 407 13.44 10.52 -8.13
C ALA A 407 13.44 10.62 -9.66
N PHE A 408 13.08 9.54 -10.37
CA PHE A 408 13.07 9.58 -11.83
C PHE A 408 11.99 8.74 -12.52
N ASN A 409 11.60 9.14 -13.74
CA ASN A 409 10.58 8.45 -14.55
C ASN A 409 9.22 8.29 -13.85
N ASN A 410 8.87 9.12 -12.87
CA ASN A 410 7.56 9.10 -12.25
C ASN A 410 6.56 9.86 -13.15
N THR A 411 5.32 9.39 -13.25
CA THR A 411 4.38 10.03 -14.21
C THR A 411 3.92 11.42 -13.77
N ARG A 412 3.99 11.73 -12.47
CA ARG A 412 3.79 13.06 -11.89
C ARG A 412 5.11 13.62 -11.38
N HIS A 413 5.18 14.15 -10.15
CA HIS A 413 6.36 14.84 -9.67
C HIS A 413 7.42 13.87 -9.13
N GLY A 414 8.70 14.21 -9.29
CA GLY A 414 9.79 13.50 -8.62
C GLY A 414 9.66 13.65 -7.10
N PHE A 415 9.64 14.90 -6.65
CA PHE A 415 9.37 15.29 -5.26
C PHE A 415 8.17 16.23 -5.22
N TYR A 416 7.18 15.92 -4.39
CA TYR A 416 6.04 16.80 -4.11
C TYR A 416 5.98 17.10 -2.62
N LEU A 417 6.12 18.38 -2.27
CA LEU A 417 5.99 18.92 -0.93
C LEU A 417 4.63 19.61 -0.86
N GLU A 418 3.71 19.08 -0.07
CA GLU A 418 2.36 19.61 0.11
C GLU A 418 2.17 20.01 1.58
N ASN A 419 2.00 21.29 1.88
CA ASN A 419 1.92 21.79 3.26
C ASN A 419 3.14 21.37 4.10
N VAL A 420 4.35 21.59 3.58
CA VAL A 420 5.60 21.22 4.26
C VAL A 420 6.27 22.48 4.84
N GLU A 421 6.76 22.38 6.07
CA GLU A 421 7.38 23.50 6.79
C GLU A 421 8.78 23.16 7.31
N ASN A 422 9.69 24.14 7.30
CA ASN A 422 11.02 24.06 7.93
C ASN A 422 11.86 22.84 7.50
N CYS A 423 11.68 22.36 6.27
CA CYS A 423 12.37 21.18 5.75
C CYS A 423 13.57 21.54 4.88
N ILE A 424 14.58 20.65 4.85
CA ILE A 424 15.78 20.82 4.03
C ILE A 424 15.81 19.71 2.97
N LEU A 425 15.84 20.11 1.69
CA LEU A 425 16.08 19.22 0.56
C LEU A 425 17.45 19.54 0.00
N MET A 426 18.43 18.67 0.26
CA MET A 426 19.82 18.89 -0.13
C MET A 426 20.35 17.78 -1.04
N ASN A 427 21.06 18.15 -2.12
CA ASN A 427 21.74 17.21 -3.01
C ASN A 427 20.85 16.13 -3.66
N ASN A 428 19.54 16.37 -3.75
CA ASN A 428 18.63 15.41 -4.38
C ASN A 428 18.68 15.53 -5.91
N THR A 429 18.32 14.45 -6.60
CA THR A 429 18.25 14.40 -8.07
C THR A 429 16.83 14.11 -8.53
N ALA A 430 16.28 14.94 -9.41
CA ALA A 430 14.96 14.73 -10.01
C ALA A 430 15.01 14.82 -11.54
N SER A 431 14.73 13.72 -12.24
CA SER A 431 14.79 13.71 -13.71
C SER A 431 13.74 12.86 -14.40
N ASN A 432 13.35 13.23 -15.63
CA ASN A 432 12.37 12.48 -16.43
C ASN A 432 11.01 12.27 -15.75
N ASN A 433 10.65 13.11 -14.78
CA ASN A 433 9.33 13.14 -14.18
C ASN A 433 8.42 14.10 -14.96
N TYR A 434 7.15 14.26 -14.58
CA TYR A 434 6.37 15.41 -15.04
C TYR A 434 6.96 16.71 -14.52
N ASN A 435 6.92 17.00 -13.21
CA ASN A 435 7.75 18.06 -12.64
C ASN A 435 8.90 17.44 -11.84
N GLY A 436 10.04 18.11 -11.76
CA GLY A 436 11.14 17.64 -10.94
C GLY A 436 10.81 17.72 -9.45
N LEU A 437 10.62 18.93 -8.96
CA LEU A 437 10.31 19.24 -7.57
C LEU A 437 9.19 20.28 -7.52
N HIS A 438 8.10 19.99 -6.81
CA HIS A 438 6.96 20.88 -6.66
C HIS A 438 6.69 21.17 -5.18
N LEU A 439 6.51 22.45 -4.85
CA LEU A 439 6.07 22.93 -3.53
C LEU A 439 4.66 23.48 -3.68
N GLY A 440 3.74 22.91 -2.91
CA GLY A 440 2.38 23.39 -2.74
C GLY A 440 2.11 23.77 -1.28
N PHE A 441 1.60 24.98 -1.03
CA PHE A 441 1.29 25.49 0.32
C PHE A 441 2.45 25.32 1.32
N SER A 442 3.69 25.34 0.86
CA SER A 442 4.86 24.99 1.68
C SER A 442 5.67 26.22 2.05
N ALA A 443 6.24 26.23 3.26
CA ALA A 443 6.90 27.41 3.79
C ALA A 443 8.23 27.12 4.49
N TYR A 444 9.11 28.12 4.52
CA TYR A 444 10.39 28.08 5.25
C TYR A 444 11.27 26.87 4.90
N CYS A 445 11.11 26.29 3.72
CA CYS A 445 11.93 25.18 3.27
C CYS A 445 13.20 25.67 2.58
N THR A 446 14.30 24.92 2.74
CA THR A 446 15.57 25.18 2.06
C THR A 446 15.81 24.12 0.99
N ILE A 447 15.84 24.53 -0.28
CA ILE A 447 16.10 23.68 -1.44
C ILE A 447 17.52 23.98 -1.93
N LEU A 448 18.47 23.11 -1.58
CA LEU A 448 19.90 23.38 -1.70
C LEU A 448 20.63 22.34 -2.56
N ASN A 449 21.39 22.80 -3.56
CA ASN A 449 22.31 21.96 -4.34
C ASN A 449 21.65 20.72 -4.98
N ASN A 450 20.37 20.79 -5.31
CA ASN A 450 19.65 19.72 -6.01
C ASN A 450 19.96 19.75 -7.51
N THR A 451 19.86 18.62 -8.20
CA THR A 451 19.98 18.53 -9.67
C THR A 451 18.64 18.14 -10.27
N VAL A 452 18.05 19.03 -11.07
CA VAL A 452 16.68 18.89 -11.57
C VAL A 452 16.64 19.10 -13.09
N THR A 453 16.54 18.00 -13.84
CA THR A 453 16.74 18.03 -15.30
C THR A 453 15.81 17.14 -16.11
N SER A 454 15.57 17.50 -17.36
CA SER A 454 14.88 16.63 -18.34
C SER A 454 13.48 16.20 -17.87
N ASN A 455 12.78 17.03 -17.10
CA ASN A 455 11.39 16.79 -16.70
C ASN A 455 10.43 17.32 -17.79
N LYS A 456 9.28 16.66 -17.98
CA LYS A 456 8.30 16.99 -19.04
C LYS A 456 7.55 18.30 -18.80
N GLY A 457 7.63 18.82 -17.58
CA GLY A 457 6.98 20.03 -17.09
C GLY A 457 8.02 21.01 -16.57
N TYR A 458 7.84 21.44 -15.31
CA TYR A 458 8.76 22.35 -14.63
C TYR A 458 9.91 21.61 -13.97
N GLY A 459 11.08 22.28 -13.87
CA GLY A 459 12.17 21.83 -13.00
C GLY A 459 11.76 21.94 -11.53
N ILE A 460 11.85 23.15 -10.97
CA ILE A 460 11.31 23.47 -9.64
C ILE A 460 10.10 24.41 -9.79
N SER A 461 8.99 24.13 -9.13
CA SER A 461 7.77 24.97 -9.19
C SER A 461 7.16 25.21 -7.81
N LEU A 462 6.79 26.46 -7.51
CA LEU A 462 6.14 26.89 -6.27
C LEU A 462 4.73 27.42 -6.59
N ASP A 463 3.72 26.99 -5.84
CA ASP A 463 2.35 27.50 -5.98
C ASP A 463 2.12 28.84 -5.26
N ASP A 464 0.93 29.41 -5.46
CA ASP A 464 0.53 30.74 -4.99
C ASP A 464 0.46 30.90 -3.47
N GLN A 465 0.45 29.78 -2.74
CA GLN A 465 0.43 29.74 -1.29
C GLN A 465 1.78 29.34 -0.67
N SER A 466 2.79 29.05 -1.49
CA SER A 466 4.14 28.72 -1.01
C SER A 466 4.92 29.99 -0.69
N GLU A 467 5.51 30.06 0.51
CA GLU A 467 6.14 31.29 0.99
C GLU A 467 7.42 31.12 1.81
N HIS A 468 8.29 32.13 1.78
CA HIS A 468 9.52 32.15 2.58
C HIS A 468 10.46 30.95 2.35
N ASN A 469 10.40 30.32 1.17
CA ASN A 469 11.32 29.25 0.81
C ASN A 469 12.61 29.82 0.22
N VAL A 470 13.73 29.15 0.47
CA VAL A 470 15.07 29.58 0.04
C VAL A 470 15.67 28.53 -0.91
N LEU A 471 15.93 28.91 -2.15
CA LEU A 471 16.37 28.02 -3.22
C LEU A 471 17.68 28.51 -3.83
N TYR A 472 18.79 27.82 -3.56
CA TYR A 472 20.10 28.23 -4.09
C TYR A 472 21.04 27.05 -4.36
N LEU A 473 22.03 27.28 -5.23
CA LEU A 473 22.99 26.30 -5.74
C LEU A 473 22.36 25.10 -6.48
N ASN A 474 21.07 25.13 -6.79
CA ASN A 474 20.41 24.06 -7.55
C ASN A 474 20.84 24.11 -9.02
N ARG A 475 20.98 22.94 -9.66
CA ARG A 475 21.30 22.77 -11.08
C ARG A 475 20.03 22.45 -11.85
N LEU A 476 19.60 23.39 -12.69
CA LEU A 476 18.32 23.38 -13.39
C LEU A 476 18.55 23.47 -14.89
N GLY A 477 17.98 22.52 -15.65
CA GLY A 477 18.14 22.56 -17.11
C GLY A 477 17.36 21.49 -17.85
N ASP A 478 17.08 21.76 -19.13
CA ASP A 478 16.39 20.83 -20.04
C ASP A 478 14.98 20.43 -19.55
N ASN A 479 14.30 21.26 -18.77
CA ASN A 479 12.92 21.01 -18.36
C ASN A 479 11.96 21.61 -19.40
N ALA A 480 10.99 20.83 -19.88
CA ALA A 480 10.31 21.11 -21.14
C ALA A 480 9.35 22.32 -21.11
N ILE A 481 8.77 22.67 -19.95
CA ILE A 481 7.96 23.90 -19.82
C ILE A 481 8.85 25.06 -19.39
N SER A 482 9.54 24.93 -18.25
CA SER A 482 10.51 25.91 -17.74
C SER A 482 11.41 25.26 -16.69
N ASN A 483 12.62 25.79 -16.52
CA ASN A 483 13.53 25.37 -15.45
C ASN A 483 13.00 25.72 -14.06
N ALA A 484 12.27 26.81 -13.93
CA ALA A 484 11.65 27.24 -12.69
C ALA A 484 10.29 27.92 -12.92
N ALA A 485 9.43 27.90 -11.90
CA ALA A 485 8.26 28.76 -11.80
C ALA A 485 7.99 29.13 -10.34
N ASP A 486 7.58 30.37 -10.09
CA ASP A 486 7.26 30.87 -8.75
C ASP A 486 6.00 31.74 -8.81
N GLU A 487 4.90 31.16 -8.34
CA GLU A 487 3.62 31.87 -8.16
C GLU A 487 3.44 32.39 -6.74
N GLY A 488 4.37 32.04 -5.84
CA GLY A 488 4.26 32.25 -4.41
C GLY A 488 4.64 33.66 -3.96
N ARG A 489 5.03 33.79 -2.69
CA ARG A 489 5.43 35.09 -2.11
C ARG A 489 6.61 34.97 -1.16
N PHE A 490 7.47 35.99 -1.14
CA PHE A 490 8.64 36.05 -0.26
C PHE A 490 9.59 34.85 -0.38
N ASN A 491 9.55 34.13 -1.49
CA ASN A 491 10.53 33.09 -1.81
C ASN A 491 11.80 33.76 -2.34
N THR A 492 12.97 33.18 -2.06
CA THR A 492 14.26 33.65 -2.58
C THR A 492 14.92 32.58 -3.42
N TRP A 493 15.45 32.97 -4.58
CA TRP A 493 16.15 32.09 -5.53
C TRP A 493 17.67 32.27 -5.48
N ASP A 494 18.17 32.79 -4.36
CA ASP A 494 19.57 32.96 -4.03
C ASP A 494 19.78 33.03 -2.50
N ASP A 495 21.04 33.10 -2.07
CA ASP A 495 21.44 33.23 -0.66
C ASP A 495 21.40 34.68 -0.14
N GLY A 496 20.95 35.65 -0.95
CA GLY A 496 20.94 37.08 -0.62
C GLY A 496 22.31 37.74 -0.49
N VAL A 497 23.40 37.05 -0.82
CA VAL A 497 24.78 37.52 -0.61
C VAL A 497 25.64 37.40 -1.86
N SER A 498 25.78 36.19 -2.40
CA SER A 498 26.73 35.90 -3.49
C SER A 498 26.44 34.65 -4.33
N SER A 499 25.46 33.83 -3.96
CA SER A 499 25.22 32.52 -4.58
C SER A 499 23.78 32.34 -4.99
N GLY A 500 23.56 32.15 -6.29
CA GLY A 500 22.27 31.78 -6.86
C GLY A 500 22.24 30.33 -7.31
N ASN A 501 21.39 30.05 -8.29
CA ASN A 501 21.24 28.74 -8.92
C ASN A 501 22.05 28.64 -10.22
N TYR A 502 22.23 27.41 -10.67
CA TYR A 502 22.93 27.03 -11.90
C TYR A 502 21.90 26.72 -12.99
N TRP A 503 21.90 27.52 -14.06
CA TRP A 503 20.87 27.50 -15.10
C TRP A 503 21.47 27.10 -16.44
N MET A 504 20.86 26.13 -17.11
CA MET A 504 21.34 25.65 -18.43
C MET A 504 21.02 26.61 -19.58
N ASP A 505 19.96 27.39 -19.43
CA ASP A 505 19.45 28.38 -20.38
C ASP A 505 19.92 29.82 -20.10
N TYR A 506 20.68 30.04 -19.03
CA TYR A 506 21.22 31.36 -18.70
C TYR A 506 22.38 31.75 -19.62
N ASN A 507 22.30 32.97 -20.17
CA ASN A 507 23.26 33.51 -21.13
C ASN A 507 24.57 34.00 -20.47
N GLY A 508 24.60 34.16 -19.15
CA GLY A 508 25.76 34.65 -18.39
C GLY A 508 25.77 36.16 -18.11
N GLU A 509 24.70 36.89 -18.43
CA GLU A 509 24.61 38.34 -18.21
C GLU A 509 23.35 38.73 -17.40
N GLY A 510 23.55 39.54 -16.36
CA GLY A 510 22.46 40.12 -15.56
C GLY A 510 21.95 39.20 -14.45
N THR A 511 20.65 39.32 -14.17
CA THR A 511 19.91 38.47 -13.24
C THR A 511 19.09 37.44 -14.02
N TYR A 512 18.68 36.35 -13.38
CA TYR A 512 17.78 35.37 -14.00
C TYR A 512 16.36 35.60 -13.47
N LEU A 513 15.44 35.97 -14.36
CA LEU A 513 14.03 36.16 -14.01
C LEU A 513 13.36 34.79 -13.86
N ILE A 514 12.67 34.57 -12.75
CA ILE A 514 11.91 33.36 -12.50
C ILE A 514 10.49 33.57 -13.05
N PRO A 515 10.03 32.76 -14.01
CA PRO A 515 8.67 32.86 -14.52
C PRO A 515 7.61 32.68 -13.42
N GLY A 516 6.51 33.44 -13.49
CA GLY A 516 5.39 33.37 -12.55
C GLY A 516 4.97 34.75 -12.03
N ASP A 517 3.88 34.80 -11.28
CA ASP A 517 3.26 36.02 -10.76
C ASP A 517 4.02 36.62 -9.56
N ALA A 518 4.99 35.90 -8.98
CA ALA A 518 5.77 36.38 -7.82
C ALA A 518 6.78 37.50 -8.16
N GLU A 519 7.07 37.73 -9.44
CA GLU A 519 8.14 38.63 -9.91
C GLU A 519 9.53 38.26 -9.31
N SER A 520 9.72 36.98 -8.98
CA SER A 520 10.95 36.46 -8.36
C SER A 520 12.16 36.54 -9.30
N VAL A 521 13.33 36.78 -8.70
CA VAL A 521 14.60 36.92 -9.43
C VAL A 521 15.70 36.19 -8.67
N ASP A 522 16.54 35.46 -9.40
CA ASP A 522 17.86 35.02 -8.93
C ASP A 522 18.88 36.12 -9.28
N ASN A 523 19.44 36.75 -8.25
CA ASN A 523 20.38 37.87 -8.41
C ASN A 523 21.82 37.42 -8.65
N TYR A 524 22.14 36.16 -8.39
CA TYR A 524 23.49 35.61 -8.48
C TYR A 524 23.54 34.33 -9.34
N PRO A 525 22.95 34.32 -10.54
CA PRO A 525 22.83 33.11 -11.35
C PRO A 525 24.18 32.66 -11.93
N PHE A 526 24.37 31.35 -12.01
CA PHE A 526 25.53 30.72 -12.62
C PHE A 526 25.15 30.06 -13.95
N VAL A 527 26.02 30.21 -14.96
CA VAL A 527 25.88 29.44 -16.21
C VAL A 527 26.20 27.99 -15.95
N TRP A 528 25.31 27.09 -16.35
CA TRP A 528 25.54 25.65 -16.28
C TRP A 528 25.59 25.02 -17.67
N LYS A 529 26.80 24.66 -18.11
CA LYS A 529 26.97 23.85 -19.31
C LYS A 529 27.26 22.42 -18.87
N PRO A 530 26.31 21.49 -18.96
CA PRO A 530 26.62 20.10 -18.68
C PRO A 530 27.74 19.66 -19.62
N VAL A 531 28.74 18.96 -19.08
CA VAL A 531 29.72 18.29 -19.92
C VAL A 531 28.92 17.30 -20.78
N PRO A 532 29.02 17.34 -22.12
CA PRO A 532 28.36 16.35 -22.96
C PRO A 532 28.73 14.97 -22.42
N GLN A 533 27.74 14.16 -22.03
CA GLN A 533 28.00 12.76 -21.81
C GLN A 533 28.50 12.23 -23.16
N THR A 534 29.79 11.97 -23.27
CA THR A 534 30.30 11.13 -24.34
C THR A 534 29.55 9.82 -24.23
N ASP A 535 29.00 9.33 -25.35
CA ASP A 535 28.28 8.06 -25.51
C ASP A 535 29.17 6.85 -25.15
N ASP A 536 29.68 6.79 -23.93
CA ASP A 536 30.25 5.60 -23.33
C ASP A 536 29.18 5.02 -22.42
N ASN A 537 28.12 4.51 -23.06
CA ASN A 537 27.05 3.71 -22.48
C ASN A 537 27.53 2.37 -21.87
N SER A 538 28.81 2.28 -21.50
CA SER A 538 29.44 1.14 -20.87
C SER A 538 29.50 1.24 -19.33
N LEU A 539 29.20 2.40 -18.73
CA LEU A 539 29.26 2.57 -17.26
C LEU A 539 27.94 2.90 -16.53
N ILE A 540 26.87 3.33 -17.21
CA ILE A 540 25.58 3.66 -16.55
C ILE A 540 24.59 2.47 -16.57
N LEU A 541 24.89 1.38 -17.28
CA LEU A 541 24.09 0.15 -17.25
C LEU A 541 24.41 -0.78 -16.06
N VAL A 542 25.36 -0.42 -15.19
CA VAL A 542 25.83 -1.31 -14.11
C VAL A 542 25.10 -1.09 -12.77
N LEU A 543 24.40 0.04 -12.57
CA LEU A 543 23.66 0.31 -11.32
C LEU A 543 22.15 0.06 -11.38
N VAL A 544 21.57 -0.15 -12.57
CA VAL A 544 20.16 -0.56 -12.73
C VAL A 544 20.03 -2.10 -12.83
N GLY A 545 21.14 -2.80 -13.11
CA GLY A 545 21.20 -4.26 -13.16
C GLY A 545 21.45 -4.96 -11.81
N SER A 546 21.80 -4.23 -10.74
CA SER A 546 22.09 -4.80 -9.42
C SER A 546 20.84 -5.14 -8.60
N GLY A 547 19.66 -4.64 -8.97
CA GLY A 547 18.37 -5.05 -8.38
C GLY A 547 17.99 -6.51 -8.68
N ILE A 548 18.56 -7.10 -9.74
CA ILE A 548 18.37 -8.54 -10.07
C ILE A 548 19.43 -9.42 -9.38
N VAL A 549 20.57 -8.85 -8.94
CA VAL A 549 21.62 -9.59 -8.23
C VAL A 549 21.24 -9.87 -6.77
N GLY A 550 20.30 -9.11 -6.19
CA GLY A 550 19.72 -9.41 -4.88
C GLY A 550 18.98 -10.76 -4.81
N ILE A 551 18.45 -11.24 -5.94
CA ILE A 551 17.72 -12.51 -6.02
C ILE A 551 18.67 -13.68 -6.37
N LEU A 552 19.78 -13.41 -7.08
CA LEU A 552 20.81 -14.43 -7.41
C LEU A 552 21.88 -14.60 -6.33
N GLY A 553 22.07 -13.62 -5.44
CA GLY A 553 23.07 -13.66 -4.36
C GLY A 553 22.76 -14.68 -3.24
N VAL A 554 21.48 -15.00 -3.02
CA VAL A 554 21.05 -15.93 -1.96
C VAL A 554 21.21 -17.40 -2.37
N THR A 555 21.03 -17.72 -3.66
CA THR A 555 21.10 -19.10 -4.16
C THR A 555 22.54 -19.61 -4.30
N ILE A 556 23.51 -18.72 -4.57
CA ILE A 556 24.92 -19.09 -4.75
C ILE A 556 25.64 -19.34 -3.41
N ILE A 557 25.26 -18.64 -2.33
CA ILE A 557 25.87 -18.85 -1.01
C ILE A 557 25.48 -20.20 -0.42
N ILE A 558 24.25 -20.67 -0.64
CA ILE A 558 23.79 -22.00 -0.18
C ILE A 558 24.48 -23.14 -0.96
N PHE A 559 24.75 -22.95 -2.26
CA PHE A 559 25.41 -23.97 -3.08
C PHE A 559 26.92 -24.08 -2.79
N VAL A 560 27.60 -22.97 -2.50
CA VAL A 560 29.03 -22.96 -2.12
C VAL A 560 29.25 -23.48 -0.69
N TYR A 561 28.31 -23.25 0.23
CA TYR A 561 28.39 -23.77 1.61
C TYR A 561 28.21 -25.30 1.66
N LYS A 562 27.28 -25.87 0.87
CA LYS A 562 27.11 -27.35 0.78
C LYS A 562 28.27 -28.07 0.10
N MET A 563 28.95 -27.44 -0.87
CA MET A 563 30.12 -28.07 -1.51
C MET A 563 31.40 -28.02 -0.66
N LYS A 564 31.54 -27.08 0.28
CA LYS A 564 32.69 -27.03 1.20
C LYS A 564 32.62 -28.07 2.32
N HIS A 565 31.41 -28.50 2.74
CA HIS A 565 31.24 -29.52 3.78
C HIS A 565 31.15 -30.97 3.26
N ALA A 566 31.00 -31.18 1.94
CA ALA A 566 31.05 -32.50 1.33
C ALA A 566 32.48 -33.00 0.98
N LYS A 567 33.52 -32.22 1.30
CA LYS A 567 34.93 -32.58 1.10
C LYS A 567 35.73 -32.77 2.40
N SER A 568 35.05 -32.82 3.54
CA SER A 568 35.66 -33.16 4.83
C SER A 568 34.83 -34.25 5.54
N SER A 569 34.80 -35.44 4.93
CA SER A 569 34.48 -36.73 5.55
C SER A 569 34.96 -37.84 4.65
#